data_AF-A0A9P3CKX6-F1
#
_entry.id   AF-A0A9P3CKX6-F1
#
_cell.length_a   1.000
_cell.length_b   1.000
_cell.length_c   1.000
_cell.angle_alpha   90.00
_cell.angle_beta   90.00
_cell.angle_gamma   90.00
#
_symmetry.space_group_name_H-M   'P 1'
#
loop_
_entity.id
_entity.type
_entity.pdbx_description
1 polymer ?
#
loop_
_entity_poly.entity_id
_entity_poly.type
_entity_poly.pdbx_seq_one_letter_code
_entity_poly.pdbx_strand_id
1 'polypeptide(L)'
;MPRRGGKKQTRQRAGLGAAFGVQYQVHLSPPYSLKDEPTWVIEEIINSGRKHGKTFYKVKWKPTREPAESLQGTADEAIAEFHLMNAG
;
A
#
# COMPACT_ATOMS: atom_id res chain seq x y z
N MET A 1 11.37 58.82 41.64
CA MET A 1 11.57 57.82 42.72
C MET A 1 12.40 56.65 42.17
N PRO A 2 13.56 56.30 42.74
CA PRO A 2 14.51 55.36 42.14
C PRO A 2 14.69 54.02 42.92
N ARG A 3 15.27 53.01 42.23
CA ARG A 3 16.04 51.81 42.67
C ARG A 3 15.37 50.59 43.33
N ARG A 4 15.57 49.41 42.70
CA ARG A 4 16.15 48.13 43.20
C ARG A 4 15.88 47.07 42.10
N GLY A 5 16.81 46.34 41.49
CA GLY A 5 18.07 45.78 41.96
C GLY A 5 17.85 44.31 42.38
N GLY A 6 18.17 43.34 41.52
CA GLY A 6 18.04 41.91 41.84
C GLY A 6 18.66 41.01 40.77
N LYS A 7 19.74 40.32 41.14
CA LYS A 7 20.66 39.56 40.27
C LYS A 7 20.20 38.10 40.03
N LYS A 8 20.57 37.58 38.86
CA LYS A 8 21.00 36.22 38.49
C LYS A 8 20.54 35.03 39.37
N GLN A 9 19.90 34.05 38.73
CA GLN A 9 20.07 32.65 39.11
C GLN A 9 20.17 31.74 37.88
N THR A 10 21.40 31.32 37.62
CA THR A 10 21.73 30.18 36.76
C THR A 10 21.20 28.91 37.42
N ARG A 11 20.49 28.08 36.67
CA ARG A 11 20.50 26.63 36.91
C ARG A 11 20.61 25.90 35.58
N GLN A 12 21.81 25.37 35.34
CA GLN A 12 22.06 24.32 34.38
C GLN A 12 21.34 23.04 34.82
N ARG A 13 20.73 22.33 33.87
CA ARG A 13 20.64 20.85 33.74
C ARG A 13 19.90 20.59 32.41
N ALA A 14 20.61 20.17 31.37
CA ALA A 14 21.04 18.79 31.09
C ALA A 14 19.87 17.90 30.64
N GLY A 15 20.00 17.31 29.45
CA GLY A 15 19.08 16.33 28.86
C GLY A 15 18.68 16.71 27.44
N LEU A 16 19.53 16.47 26.44
CA LEU A 16 19.53 15.24 25.61
C LEU A 16 18.17 14.97 24.94
N GLY A 17 18.14 15.24 23.63
CA GLY A 17 17.53 14.38 22.62
C GLY A 17 16.07 13.99 22.79
N ALA A 18 15.18 14.73 22.15
CA ALA A 18 13.96 14.15 21.59
C ALA A 18 14.11 14.14 20.07
N ALA A 19 14.96 13.22 19.57
CA ALA A 19 14.85 12.78 18.20
C ALA A 19 13.42 12.26 18.02
N PHE A 20 12.69 12.83 17.05
CA PHE A 20 11.43 12.28 16.56
C PHE A 20 11.74 10.95 15.87
N GLY A 21 12.02 9.93 16.68
CA GLY A 21 12.06 8.55 16.26
C GLY A 21 10.63 8.10 16.07
N VAL A 22 10.11 8.27 14.86
CA VAL A 22 8.99 7.43 14.40
C VAL A 22 9.59 6.02 14.32
N GLN A 23 9.52 5.31 15.45
CA GLN A 23 9.77 3.88 15.47
C GLN A 23 8.64 3.24 14.67
N TYR A 24 8.92 2.97 13.40
CA TYR A 24 8.13 2.00 12.65
C TYR A 24 8.30 0.67 13.38
N GLN A 25 7.34 0.34 14.25
CA GLN A 25 7.14 -1.03 14.64
C GLN A 25 6.83 -1.79 13.37
N VAL A 26 7.80 -2.59 12.93
CA VAL A 26 7.63 -3.61 11.91
C VAL A 26 6.61 -4.59 12.49
N HIS A 27 5.34 -4.36 12.17
CA HIS A 27 4.30 -5.33 12.48
C HIS A 27 4.59 -6.57 11.66
N LEU A 28 5.06 -7.59 12.37
CA LEU A 28 5.23 -8.96 11.92
C LEU A 28 4.01 -9.38 11.11
N SER A 29 4.22 -9.69 9.84
CA SER A 29 3.22 -10.31 8.97
C SER A 29 2.65 -11.55 9.66
N PRO A 30 1.31 -11.76 9.67
CA PRO A 30 0.72 -12.95 10.27
C PRO A 30 1.17 -14.22 9.53
N PRO A 31 1.24 -15.38 10.22
CA PRO A 31 1.68 -16.64 9.64
C PRO A 31 0.53 -17.28 8.85
N TYR A 32 0.12 -16.64 7.77
CA TYR A 32 -0.67 -17.32 6.75
C TYR A 32 0.30 -17.80 5.68
N SER A 33 0.29 -19.12 5.48
CA SER A 33 1.16 -19.80 4.51
C SER A 33 0.76 -19.36 3.09
N LEU A 34 1.45 -18.33 2.58
CA LEU A 34 1.35 -17.75 1.23
C LEU A 34 1.89 -18.70 0.14
N LYS A 35 1.51 -19.98 0.15
CA LYS A 35 2.05 -20.93 -0.83
C LYS A 35 1.24 -21.08 -2.11
N ASP A 36 -0.05 -20.73 -2.13
CA ASP A 36 -0.90 -20.92 -3.32
C ASP A 36 -1.94 -19.81 -3.52
N GLU A 37 -1.71 -18.59 -3.01
CA GLU A 37 -2.52 -17.45 -3.43
C GLU A 37 -1.96 -16.90 -4.74
N PRO A 38 -2.79 -16.72 -5.78
CA PRO A 38 -2.32 -16.19 -7.06
C PRO A 38 -1.77 -14.78 -6.85
N THR A 39 -0.46 -14.64 -6.96
CA THR A 39 0.24 -13.35 -6.83
C THR A 39 0.08 -12.58 -8.15
N TRP A 40 -1.06 -11.91 -8.32
CA TRP A 40 -1.27 -11.03 -9.47
C TRP A 40 -0.31 -9.85 -9.39
N VAL A 41 0.60 -9.75 -10.35
CA VAL A 41 1.55 -8.63 -10.41
C VAL A 41 0.86 -7.43 -11.05
N ILE A 42 0.74 -6.34 -10.29
CA ILE A 42 0.23 -5.06 -10.80
C ILE A 42 1.21 -4.52 -11.83
N GLU A 43 0.70 -4.17 -13.01
CA GLU A 43 1.47 -3.47 -14.05
C GLU A 43 1.49 -1.97 -13.76
N GLU A 44 0.31 -1.38 -13.51
CA GLU A 44 0.15 0.06 -13.38
C GLU A 44 -1.06 0.41 -12.50
N ILE A 45 -0.98 1.52 -11.74
CA ILE A 45 -2.14 2.14 -11.11
C ILE A 45 -2.65 3.25 -12.05
N ILE A 46 -3.81 3.01 -12.67
CA ILE A 46 -4.41 3.93 -13.64
C ILE A 46 -4.98 5.17 -12.95
N ASN A 47 -5.64 4.99 -11.80
CA ASN A 47 -6.30 6.08 -11.10
C ASN A 47 -6.48 5.76 -9.60
N SER A 48 -6.73 6.78 -8.79
CA SER A 48 -7.12 6.65 -7.40
C SER A 48 -8.31 7.55 -7.07
N GLY A 49 -9.12 7.14 -6.10
CA GLY A 49 -10.25 7.91 -5.63
C GLY A 49 -10.56 7.62 -4.16
N ARG A 50 -11.29 8.52 -3.51
CA ARG A 50 -11.76 8.31 -2.14
C ARG A 50 -13.28 8.26 -2.10
N LYS A 51 -13.81 7.24 -1.42
CA LYS A 51 -15.25 7.08 -1.17
C LYS A 51 -15.45 6.54 0.24
N HIS A 52 -16.32 7.17 1.03
CA HIS A 52 -16.59 6.82 2.44
C HIS A 52 -15.31 6.69 3.30
N GLY A 53 -14.37 7.62 3.13
CA GLY A 53 -13.10 7.63 3.88
C GLY A 53 -12.08 6.56 3.46
N LYS A 54 -12.41 5.69 2.52
CA LYS A 54 -11.50 4.66 1.99
C LYS A 54 -10.93 5.10 0.63
N THR A 55 -9.63 4.85 0.43
CA THR A 55 -8.98 5.03 -0.87
C THR A 55 -9.15 3.77 -1.70
N PHE A 56 -9.56 3.94 -2.95
CA PHE A 56 -9.66 2.88 -3.95
C PHE A 56 -8.70 3.18 -5.09
N TYR A 57 -8.11 2.13 -5.66
CA TYR A 57 -7.22 2.22 -6.80
C TYR A 57 -7.83 1.47 -7.97
N LYS A 58 -7.79 2.08 -9.15
CA LYS A 58 -8.01 1.39 -10.42
C LYS A 58 -6.67 0.88 -10.89
N VAL A 59 -6.52 -0.44 -10.98
CA VAL A 59 -5.25 -1.10 -11.31
C VAL A 59 -5.35 -1.82 -12.67
N LYS A 60 -4.22 -1.83 -13.39
CA LYS A 60 -3.98 -2.67 -14.56
C LYS A 60 -3.08 -3.83 -14.12
N TRP A 61 -3.49 -5.05 -14.43
CA TRP A 61 -2.72 -6.25 -14.13
C TRP A 61 -1.84 -6.63 -15.31
N LYS A 62 -0.66 -7.21 -15.04
CA LYS A 62 0.16 -7.80 -16.10
C LYS A 62 -0.61 -8.97 -16.73
N PRO A 63 -0.62 -9.11 -18.07
CA PRO A 63 -1.21 -10.28 -18.72
C PRO A 63 -0.53 -11.57 -18.24
N THR A 64 -1.33 -12.55 -17.83
CA THR A 64 -0.86 -13.90 -17.49
C THR A 64 -1.27 -14.89 -18.56
N ARG A 65 -0.60 -16.05 -18.57
CA ARG A 65 -1.02 -17.20 -19.36
C ARG A 65 -1.64 -18.20 -18.42
N GLU A 66 -2.89 -18.51 -18.64
CA GLU A 66 -3.65 -19.47 -17.85
C GLU A 66 -3.92 -20.73 -18.67
N PRO A 67 -3.97 -21.92 -18.03
CA PRO A 67 -4.45 -23.12 -18.67
C PRO A 67 -5.93 -22.96 -19.05
N ALA A 68 -6.37 -23.56 -20.16
CA ALA A 68 -7.75 -23.41 -20.63
C ALA A 68 -8.77 -23.93 -19.60
N GLU A 69 -8.38 -24.96 -18.85
CA GLU A 69 -9.19 -25.60 -17.81
C GLU A 69 -9.50 -24.64 -16.65
N SER A 70 -8.62 -23.68 -16.32
CA SER A 70 -8.89 -22.71 -15.24
C SER A 70 -9.89 -21.63 -15.64
N LEU A 71 -10.09 -21.44 -16.95
CA LEU A 71 -10.99 -20.44 -17.51
C LEU A 71 -12.41 -20.99 -17.76
N GLN A 72 -12.56 -22.32 -17.73
CA GLN A 72 -13.83 -23.00 -18.00
C GLN A 72 -14.93 -22.54 -17.04
N GLY A 73 -16.06 -22.08 -17.58
CA GLY A 73 -17.22 -21.61 -16.82
C GLY A 73 -17.10 -20.19 -16.27
N THR A 74 -15.95 -19.51 -16.45
CA THR A 74 -15.75 -18.12 -15.98
C THR A 74 -15.46 -17.15 -17.12
N ALA A 75 -14.86 -17.63 -18.22
CA ALA A 75 -14.47 -16.81 -19.36
C ALA A 75 -14.96 -17.38 -20.72
N ASP A 76 -15.97 -18.25 -20.72
CA ASP A 76 -16.44 -18.96 -21.92
C ASP A 76 -16.85 -18.00 -23.06
N GLU A 77 -17.57 -16.91 -22.74
CA GLU A 77 -17.98 -15.90 -23.72
C GLU A 77 -16.77 -15.19 -24.34
N ALA A 78 -15.81 -14.77 -23.51
CA ALA A 78 -14.60 -14.09 -23.97
C ALA A 78 -13.73 -15.00 -24.86
N ILE A 79 -13.66 -16.29 -24.54
CA ILE A 79 -12.97 -17.29 -25.36
C ILE A 79 -13.68 -17.47 -26.71
N ALA A 80 -15.02 -17.55 -26.71
CA ALA A 80 -15.79 -17.67 -27.95
C ALA A 80 -15.59 -16.45 -28.86
N GLU A 81 -15.67 -15.23 -28.32
CA GLU A 81 -15.40 -14.00 -29.07
C GLU A 81 -13.99 -13.97 -29.66
N PHE A 82 -12.99 -14.37 -28.87
CA PHE A 82 -11.61 -14.45 -29.33
C PHE A 82 -11.45 -15.38 -30.54
N HIS A 83 -12.07 -16.57 -30.51
CA HIS A 83 -12.00 -17.48 -31.65
C HIS A 83 -12.73 -16.96 -32.88
N LEU A 84 -13.88 -16.30 -32.71
CA LEU A 84 -14.61 -15.68 -33.83
C LEU A 84 -13.80 -14.59 -34.53
N MET A 85 -13.11 -13.74 -33.76
CA MET A 85 -12.30 -12.65 -34.31
C MET A 85 -11.05 -13.14 -35.06
N ASN A 86 -10.54 -14.32 -34.74
CA ASN A 86 -9.30 -14.87 -35.31
C ASN A 86 -9.53 -16.01 -36.32
N ALA A 87 -10.78 -16.32 -36.67
CA ALA A 87 -11.13 -17.37 -37.62
C ALA A 87 -11.07 -16.95 -39.11
N GLY A 88 -10.47 -15.78 -39.40
CA GLY A 88 -10.36 -15.19 -40.76
C GLY A 88 -9.00 -15.39 -41.41
#